data_AF-A0A950AZI9-F1
#
_entry.id   AF-A0A950AZI9-F1
#
_cell.length_a   1.000
_cell.length_b   1.000
_cell.length_c   1.000
_cell.angle_alpha   90.00
_cell.angle_beta   90.00
_cell.angle_gamma   90.00
#
_symmetry.space_group_name_H-M   'P 1'
#
loop_
_entity.id
_entity.type
_entity.pdbx_description
1 polymer ?
#
loop_
_entity_poly.entity_id
_entity_poly.type
_entity_poly.pdbx_seq_one_letter_code
_entity_poly.pdbx_strand_id
1 'polypeptide(L)'
;LAEAGWRPPPGLGVLVALATILGHNFPIYLGFRGGKGVATSLGAVLALDPVAALASASGFVIFLLVTRYVSVSSLGGGLVFLIVYFSRVKEPWGRDHFAMSALIIGLMILLVVRHRKNLARIAAGTEPKVSLWNKATPRGGETKTAPRSGRIAWLLVVVLAVASLGVARGLAVQAARRSQVTVGRHTLTEVARVGTEHQRAERLTFADRGRRLAVTCPRYERVVLYRVTESEGLELVRDIELEGRPVAVWATADRLLVLERPAGDARHVEPGWWEAFDFRGDPVGSKVRVGMYPDDLAVTPDGLHALVLTSGRAEGGAHRPAPALDVVALGSKSGSEPPRVVGHVTFEGPGDDPARLTLSATGRRAVVTLLGSNQVAAIDLADPAYPQIIGRSPLPESEVPDPPEAPDDRIVMPVASGREAVWITWPGPPDAKDGCLARTLPRDSGLAFHDPLTHRSLGRLTLRSGAMNLSATRPTGLAFNPDRGLLAVANRSGSVHLIAMKPATARHHE
;
A
#
# COMPACT_ATOMS: atom_id res chain seq x y z
N LEU A 1 30.89 -17.06 -0.08
CA LEU A 1 29.53 -16.48 0.17
C LEU A 1 29.28 -15.23 -0.68
N ALA A 2 30.18 -14.24 -0.73
CA ALA A 2 30.04 -13.10 -1.66
C ALA A 2 30.17 -13.51 -3.15
N GLU A 3 30.96 -14.53 -3.44
CA GLU A 3 31.14 -15.07 -4.80
C GLU A 3 29.91 -15.80 -5.37
N ALA A 4 28.89 -16.09 -4.55
CA ALA A 4 27.67 -16.77 -4.97
C ALA A 4 26.50 -15.81 -5.28
N GLY A 5 26.74 -14.49 -5.32
CA GLY A 5 25.69 -13.49 -5.61
C GLY A 5 24.59 -13.37 -4.55
N TRP A 6 24.71 -14.05 -3.41
CA TRP A 6 23.75 -13.98 -2.31
C TRP A 6 23.81 -12.60 -1.65
N ARG A 7 22.79 -11.77 -1.91
CA ARG A 7 22.53 -10.55 -1.14
C ARG A 7 21.53 -10.89 -0.04
N PRO A 8 21.91 -10.80 1.25
CA PRO A 8 20.96 -11.06 2.33
C PRO A 8 19.77 -10.09 2.20
N PRO A 9 18.55 -10.55 2.47
CA PRO A 9 17.36 -9.71 2.36
C PRO A 9 17.50 -8.46 3.25
N PRO A 10 16.99 -7.29 2.79
CA PRO A 10 16.96 -6.09 3.61
C PRO A 10 16.32 -6.38 4.97
N GLY A 11 17.02 -6.09 6.05
CA GLY A 11 16.54 -6.32 7.43
C GLY A 11 16.98 -7.63 8.08
N LEU A 12 17.69 -8.54 7.40
CA LEU A 12 18.18 -9.78 8.04
C LEU A 12 19.06 -9.49 9.26
N GLY A 13 19.98 -8.52 9.17
CA GLY A 13 20.81 -8.10 10.29
C GLY A 13 20.00 -7.58 11.48
N VAL A 14 18.89 -6.88 11.21
CA VAL A 14 17.97 -6.40 12.24
C VAL A 14 17.24 -7.57 12.92
N LEU A 15 16.82 -8.58 12.17
CA LEU A 15 16.18 -9.78 12.73
C LEU A 15 17.16 -10.57 13.61
N VAL A 16 18.42 -10.71 13.18
CA VAL A 16 19.48 -11.34 13.97
C VAL A 16 19.73 -10.55 15.26
N ALA A 17 19.82 -9.21 15.18
CA ALA A 17 19.94 -8.35 16.35
C ALA A 17 18.76 -8.52 17.31
N LEU A 18 17.53 -8.51 16.80
CA LEU A 18 16.32 -8.70 17.60
C LEU A 18 16.33 -10.07 18.30
N ALA A 19 16.61 -11.14 17.56
CA ALA A 19 16.69 -12.49 18.11
C ALA A 19 17.77 -12.60 19.21
N THR A 20 18.93 -11.97 19.00
CA THR A 20 20.02 -11.92 19.98
C THR A 20 19.59 -11.22 21.26
N ILE A 21 18.90 -10.08 21.15
CA ILE A 21 18.45 -9.29 22.29
C ILE A 21 17.33 -10.01 23.05
N LEU A 22 16.37 -10.58 22.34
CA LEU A 22 15.28 -11.35 22.94
C LEU A 22 15.79 -12.62 23.61
N GLY A 23 16.68 -13.37 22.97
CA GLY A 23 17.30 -14.56 23.55
C GLY A 23 18.08 -14.26 24.84
N HIS A 24 18.73 -13.10 24.93
CA HIS A 24 19.42 -12.67 26.15
C HIS A 24 18.45 -12.18 27.25
N ASN A 25 17.40 -11.44 26.88
CA ASN A 25 16.45 -10.86 27.84
C ASN A 25 15.43 -11.88 28.36
N PHE A 26 15.10 -12.88 27.55
CA PHE A 26 14.09 -13.89 27.80
C PHE A 26 14.59 -15.30 27.41
N PRO A 27 15.71 -15.77 28.00
CA PRO A 27 16.23 -17.10 27.70
C PRO A 27 15.26 -18.18 28.14
N ILE A 28 14.93 -19.09 27.23
CA ILE A 28 13.95 -20.17 27.44
C ILE A 28 14.41 -21.08 28.60
N TYR A 29 15.70 -21.38 28.68
CA TYR A 29 16.30 -22.26 29.69
C TYR A 29 16.33 -21.65 31.11
N LEU A 30 16.06 -20.36 31.29
CA LEU A 30 15.88 -19.72 32.62
C LEU A 30 14.41 -19.40 32.91
N GLY A 31 13.47 -20.02 32.20
CA GLY A 31 12.04 -19.73 32.34
C GLY A 31 11.71 -18.26 32.03
N PHE A 32 12.36 -17.70 31.00
CA PHE A 32 12.21 -16.30 30.56
C PHE A 32 12.68 -15.24 31.59
N ARG A 33 13.50 -15.64 32.56
CA ARG A 33 14.10 -14.73 33.56
C ARG A 33 15.52 -14.32 33.15
N GLY A 34 15.63 -13.48 32.12
CA GLY A 34 16.92 -12.94 31.65
C GLY A 34 17.29 -11.56 32.21
N GLY A 35 18.41 -11.02 31.71
CA GLY A 35 18.95 -9.71 32.09
C GLY A 35 18.18 -8.51 31.51
N LYS A 36 18.66 -7.28 31.76
CA LYS A 36 18.05 -6.06 31.20
C LYS A 36 18.45 -5.77 29.74
N GLY A 37 19.49 -6.45 29.25
CA GLY A 37 19.90 -6.43 27.85
C GLY A 37 20.63 -5.18 27.38
N VAL A 38 21.05 -4.28 28.27
CA VAL A 38 21.67 -3.00 27.85
C VAL A 38 22.96 -3.23 27.04
N ALA A 39 23.87 -4.09 27.52
CA ALA A 39 25.12 -4.39 26.81
C ALA A 39 24.89 -5.15 25.51
N THR A 40 23.96 -6.12 25.51
CA THR A 40 23.59 -6.90 24.32
C THR A 40 22.96 -6.01 23.25
N SER A 41 22.04 -5.11 23.65
CA SER A 41 21.46 -4.12 22.75
C SER A 41 22.52 -3.19 22.20
N LEU A 42 23.45 -2.69 23.02
CA LEU A 42 24.55 -1.83 22.56
C LEU A 42 25.43 -2.54 21.53
N GLY A 43 25.84 -3.80 21.79
CA GLY A 43 26.63 -4.58 20.85
C GLY A 43 25.90 -4.85 19.52
N ALA A 44 24.60 -5.16 19.60
CA ALA A 44 23.78 -5.39 18.42
C ALA A 44 23.61 -4.12 17.58
N VAL A 45 23.32 -2.98 18.20
CA VAL A 45 23.17 -1.71 17.46
C VAL A 45 24.52 -1.14 17.00
N LEU A 46 25.63 -1.46 17.67
CA LEU A 46 26.99 -1.10 17.21
C LEU A 46 27.33 -1.78 15.89
N ALA A 47 26.89 -3.03 15.69
CA ALA A 47 27.05 -3.72 14.41
C ALA A 47 26.15 -3.16 13.30
N LEU A 48 25.01 -2.55 13.65
CA LEU A 48 24.03 -2.03 12.69
C LEU A 48 24.24 -0.55 12.32
N ASP A 49 24.51 0.32 13.29
CA ASP A 49 24.85 1.73 13.10
C ASP A 49 25.94 2.14 14.10
N PRO A 50 27.23 2.01 13.72
CA PRO A 50 28.34 2.30 14.61
C PRO A 50 28.35 3.74 15.13
N VAL A 51 27.92 4.71 14.31
CA VAL A 51 27.96 6.13 14.65
C VAL A 51 26.92 6.45 15.73
N ALA A 52 25.68 5.98 15.54
CA ALA A 52 24.63 6.17 16.54
C ALA A 52 24.93 5.38 17.83
N ALA A 53 25.54 4.20 17.72
CA ALA A 53 25.94 3.39 18.87
C ALA A 53 27.05 4.03 19.70
N LEU A 54 28.09 4.58 19.06
CA LEU A 54 29.16 5.30 19.75
C LEU A 54 28.63 6.57 20.43
N ALA A 55 27.72 7.30 19.77
CA ALA A 55 27.06 8.44 20.40
C ALA A 55 26.22 8.02 21.62
N SER A 56 25.48 6.92 21.51
CA SER A 56 24.74 6.32 22.64
C SER A 56 25.64 5.92 23.81
N ALA A 57 26.79 5.30 23.53
CA ALA A 57 27.77 4.93 24.56
C ALA A 57 28.34 6.18 25.26
N SER A 58 28.71 7.21 24.49
CA SER A 58 29.15 8.50 25.03
C SER A 58 28.06 9.16 25.88
N GLY A 59 26.82 9.17 25.39
CA GLY A 59 25.65 9.66 26.12
C GLY A 59 25.46 8.92 27.44
N PHE A 60 25.51 7.58 27.42
CA PHE A 60 25.44 6.76 28.63
C PHE A 60 26.49 7.16 29.67
N VAL A 61 27.75 7.30 29.25
CA VAL A 61 28.86 7.70 30.13
C VAL A 61 28.60 9.08 30.73
N ILE A 62 28.22 10.07 29.91
CA ILE A 62 27.90 11.42 30.38
C ILE A 62 26.79 11.39 31.43
N PHE A 63 25.68 10.70 31.14
CA PHE A 63 24.59 10.56 32.10
C PHE A 63 25.00 9.81 33.36
N LEU A 64 25.91 8.83 33.26
CA LEU A 64 26.42 8.09 34.42
C LEU A 64 27.28 8.98 35.32
N LEU A 65 28.16 9.78 34.73
CA LEU A 65 29.00 10.73 35.47
C LEU A 65 28.15 11.79 36.19
N VAL A 66 27.10 12.30 35.54
CA VAL A 66 26.22 13.34 36.10
C VAL A 66 25.26 12.78 37.15
N THR A 67 24.57 11.67 36.85
CA THR A 67 23.45 11.18 37.68
C THR A 67 23.86 10.11 38.69
N ARG A 68 24.94 9.38 38.40
CA ARG A 68 25.39 8.17 39.12
C ARG A 68 24.35 7.05 39.18
N TYR A 69 23.34 7.05 38.31
CA TYR A 69 22.33 6.01 38.21
C TYR A 69 22.41 5.26 36.88
N VAL A 70 22.77 3.98 36.91
CA VAL A 70 22.90 3.14 35.69
C VAL A 70 21.60 3.10 34.87
N SER A 71 20.44 3.08 35.53
CA SER A 71 19.16 3.08 34.83
C SER A 71 18.89 4.37 34.07
N VAL A 72 19.20 5.53 34.66
CA VAL A 72 19.04 6.83 33.99
C VAL A 72 20.03 6.95 32.84
N SER A 73 21.27 6.50 33.04
CA SER A 73 22.28 6.44 31.98
C SER A 73 21.87 5.56 30.81
N SER A 74 21.29 4.39 31.08
CA SER A 74 20.81 3.47 30.04
C SER A 74 19.71 4.10 29.19
N LEU A 75 18.74 4.77 29.85
CA LEU A 75 17.66 5.50 29.18
C LEU A 75 18.19 6.69 28.37
N GLY A 76 19.13 7.43 28.95
CA GLY A 76 19.77 8.57 28.29
C GLY A 76 20.59 8.15 27.06
N GLY A 77 21.36 7.06 27.16
CA GLY A 77 22.08 6.48 26.02
C GLY A 77 21.12 6.05 24.91
N GLY A 78 20.06 5.32 25.25
CA GLY A 78 19.01 4.92 24.30
C GLY A 78 18.34 6.11 23.60
N LEU A 79 18.13 7.23 24.32
CA LEU A 79 17.60 8.45 23.71
C LEU A 79 18.61 9.10 22.75
N VAL A 80 19.88 9.20 23.14
CA VAL A 80 20.94 9.74 22.27
C VAL A 80 21.04 8.92 20.98
N PHE A 81 20.93 7.59 21.07
CA PHE A 81 20.84 6.73 19.89
C PHE A 81 19.69 7.17 18.97
N LEU A 82 18.47 7.30 19.52
CA LEU A 82 17.29 7.70 18.77
C LEU A 82 17.52 9.03 18.04
N ILE A 83 17.98 10.05 18.76
CA ILE A 83 18.16 11.40 18.21
C ILE A 83 19.16 11.38 17.06
N VAL A 84 20.33 10.76 17.27
CA VAL A 84 21.41 10.72 16.28
C VAL A 84 21.02 9.92 15.04
N TYR A 85 20.31 8.81 15.23
CA TYR A 85 19.82 8.01 14.12
C TYR A 85 18.79 8.78 13.28
N PHE A 86 17.72 9.28 13.92
CA PHE A 86 16.63 9.97 13.21
C PHE A 86 17.04 11.34 12.65
N SER A 87 18.08 11.99 13.17
CA SER A 87 18.59 13.25 12.60
C SER A 87 19.38 13.05 11.31
N ARG A 88 19.92 11.84 11.07
CA ARG A 88 20.76 11.54 9.90
C ARG A 88 19.99 10.88 8.76
N VAL A 89 18.91 10.17 9.08
CA VAL A 89 18.15 9.40 8.09
C VAL A 89 17.02 10.26 7.51
N LYS A 90 17.07 10.51 6.19
CA LYS A 90 16.07 11.34 5.46
C LYS A 90 14.70 10.67 5.36
N GLU A 91 14.68 9.34 5.15
CA GLU A 91 13.46 8.53 5.03
C GLU A 91 13.51 7.33 5.98
N PRO A 92 13.36 7.54 7.30
CA PRO A 92 13.55 6.48 8.30
C PRO A 92 12.55 5.33 8.16
N TRP A 93 11.39 5.61 7.59
CA TRP A 93 10.33 4.62 7.36
C TRP A 93 10.28 4.12 5.91
N GLY A 94 11.25 4.51 5.09
CA GLY A 94 11.45 3.93 3.77
C GLY A 94 11.85 2.45 3.87
N ARG A 95 11.70 1.71 2.78
CA ARG A 95 11.97 0.25 2.71
C ARG A 95 13.32 -0.15 3.33
N ASP A 96 14.35 0.65 3.12
CA ASP A 96 15.73 0.33 3.50
C ASP A 96 16.03 0.60 4.99
N HIS A 97 15.27 1.48 5.63
CA HIS A 97 15.49 1.90 7.01
C HIS A 97 14.41 1.42 7.99
N PHE A 98 13.25 1.00 7.46
CA PHE A 98 12.08 0.61 8.24
C PHE A 98 12.40 -0.35 9.40
N ALA A 99 13.07 -1.47 9.09
CA ALA A 99 13.37 -2.49 10.08
C ALA A 99 14.24 -1.93 11.23
N MET A 100 15.22 -1.10 10.89
CA MET A 100 16.12 -0.48 11.86
C MET A 100 15.37 0.55 12.73
N SER A 101 14.56 1.43 12.12
CA SER A 101 13.71 2.37 12.86
C SER A 101 12.77 1.66 13.84
N ALA A 102 12.11 0.59 13.41
CA ALA A 102 11.23 -0.21 14.25
C ALA A 102 11.99 -0.88 15.40
N LEU A 103 13.16 -1.46 15.13
CA LEU A 103 14.03 -2.06 16.14
C LEU A 103 14.40 -1.04 17.21
N ILE A 104 14.89 0.13 16.83
CA ILE A 104 15.39 1.15 17.75
C ILE A 104 14.28 1.64 18.70
N ILE A 105 13.09 1.90 18.16
CA ILE A 105 11.93 2.29 18.98
C ILE A 105 11.50 1.14 19.90
N GLY A 106 11.43 -0.09 19.37
CA GLY A 106 11.14 -1.29 20.16
C GLY A 106 12.14 -1.49 21.30
N LEU A 107 13.43 -1.27 21.04
CA LEU A 107 14.48 -1.34 22.06
C LEU A 107 14.33 -0.25 23.12
N MET A 108 13.99 0.98 22.75
CA MET A 108 13.73 2.04 23.73
C MET A 108 12.55 1.70 24.63
N ILE A 109 11.44 1.22 24.06
CA ILE A 109 10.26 0.77 24.83
C ILE A 109 10.65 -0.37 25.76
N LEU A 110 11.34 -1.39 25.24
CA LEU A 110 11.81 -2.53 26.03
C LEU A 110 12.71 -2.08 27.18
N LEU A 111 13.62 -1.14 26.92
CA LEU A 111 14.53 -0.58 27.91
C LEU A 111 13.76 0.12 29.04
N VAL A 112 12.76 0.95 28.70
CA VAL A 112 11.86 1.59 29.69
C VAL A 112 11.13 0.53 30.53
N VAL A 113 10.52 -0.48 29.90
CA VAL A 113 9.80 -1.55 30.58
C VAL A 113 10.71 -2.32 31.54
N ARG A 114 11.92 -2.69 31.10
CA ARG A 114 12.89 -3.42 31.93
C ARG A 114 13.44 -2.58 33.09
N HIS A 115 13.42 -1.26 32.97
CA HIS A 115 13.84 -0.35 34.03
C HIS A 115 12.71 0.20 34.91
N ARG A 116 11.45 -0.16 34.70
CA ARG A 116 10.30 0.34 35.49
C ARG A 116 10.47 0.25 37.01
N LYS A 117 11.02 -0.87 37.52
CA LYS A 117 11.26 -1.06 38.96
C LYS A 117 12.38 -0.15 39.48
N ASN A 118 13.43 0.07 38.68
CA ASN A 118 14.50 0.98 39.03
C ASN A 118 14.02 2.43 39.02
N LEU A 119 13.18 2.81 38.05
CA LEU A 119 12.56 4.13 38.01
C LEU A 119 11.69 4.40 39.24
N ALA A 120 10.91 3.40 39.67
CA ALA A 120 10.13 3.49 40.91
C ALA A 120 11.04 3.68 42.15
N ARG A 121 12.16 2.93 42.25
CA ARG A 121 13.14 3.12 43.34
C ARG A 121 13.85 4.47 43.29
N ILE A 122 14.08 5.04 42.11
CA ILE A 122 14.61 6.41 41.98
C ILE A 122 13.60 7.42 42.53
N ALA A 123 12.31 7.28 42.18
CA ALA A 123 11.26 8.15 42.70
C ALA A 123 11.15 8.07 44.24
N ALA A 124 11.36 6.88 44.79
CA ALA A 124 11.42 6.65 46.23
C ALA A 124 12.76 7.01 46.89
N GLY A 125 13.77 7.44 46.12
CA GLY A 125 15.11 7.75 46.64
C GLY A 125 15.94 6.55 47.11
N THR A 126 15.52 5.31 46.81
CA THR A 126 16.12 4.06 47.31
C THR A 126 17.02 3.36 46.29
N GLU A 127 17.10 3.84 45.04
CA GLU A 127 17.99 3.25 44.03
C GLU A 127 19.47 3.46 44.42
N PRO A 128 20.31 2.41 44.38
CA PRO A 128 21.73 2.54 44.68
C PRO A 128 22.44 3.39 43.62
N LYS A 129 23.25 4.36 44.09
CA LYS A 129 24.14 5.16 43.23
C LYS A 129 25.45 4.42 42.99
N VAL A 130 25.98 4.51 41.78
CA VAL A 130 27.31 4.00 41.44
C VAL A 130 28.36 4.88 42.13
N SER A 131 29.24 4.25 42.92
CA SER A 131 30.45 4.91 43.42
C SER A 131 31.52 4.88 42.35
N LEU A 132 31.91 6.05 41.85
CA LEU A 132 32.92 6.19 40.79
C LEU A 132 34.34 6.42 41.34
N TRP A 133 34.49 6.51 42.67
CA TRP A 133 35.78 6.64 43.36
C TRP A 133 35.86 5.65 44.52
N ASN A 134 36.98 4.94 44.63
CA ASN A 134 37.32 4.18 45.83
C ASN A 134 37.58 5.18 46.97
N LYS A 135 36.62 5.32 47.88
CA LYS A 135 36.92 5.82 49.22
C LYS A 135 37.07 4.61 50.13
N ALA A 136 38.27 4.41 50.66
CA ALA A 136 38.46 3.63 51.86
C ALA A 136 37.46 4.11 52.92
N THR A 137 36.78 3.17 53.56
CA THR A 137 35.78 3.41 54.60
C THR A 137 36.28 4.33 55.70
N PRO A 138 35.44 5.29 56.13
CA PRO A 138 35.37 5.63 57.54
C PRO A 138 34.01 5.22 58.12
N ARG A 139 34.08 4.69 59.35
CA ARG A 139 32.96 4.53 60.29
C ARG A 139 32.36 5.90 60.62
N GLY A 140 31.06 5.96 60.87
CA GLY A 140 30.41 7.11 61.49
C GLY A 140 29.09 7.47 60.80
N GLY A 141 27.99 7.32 61.52
CA GLY A 141 26.66 7.66 61.05
C GLY A 141 26.47 9.18 60.98
N GLU A 142 25.93 9.63 59.85
CA GLU A 142 25.28 10.94 59.72
C GLU A 142 24.07 10.81 58.79
N THR A 143 22.92 11.24 59.29
CA THR A 143 21.66 11.41 58.56
C THR A 143 21.85 12.38 57.40
N LYS A 144 21.87 11.86 56.16
CA LYS A 144 21.93 12.69 54.95
C LYS A 144 20.54 13.15 54.54
N THR A 145 20.33 14.46 54.60
CA THR A 145 19.23 15.19 53.97
C THR A 145 19.06 14.79 52.49
N ALA A 146 17.80 14.67 52.06
CA ALA A 146 17.43 14.20 50.72
C ALA A 146 18.12 15.04 49.62
N PRO A 147 18.91 14.44 48.71
CA PRO A 147 19.71 15.21 47.78
C PRO A 147 18.90 15.70 46.58
N ARG A 148 19.22 16.92 46.12
CA ARG A 148 18.74 17.61 44.90
C ARG A 148 18.74 16.77 43.59
N SER A 149 19.35 15.59 43.58
CA SER A 149 19.43 14.69 42.42
C SER A 149 18.08 14.11 41.97
N GLY A 150 17.11 13.97 42.87
CA GLY A 150 15.76 13.50 42.50
C GLY A 150 15.04 14.46 41.55
N ARG A 151 15.27 15.77 41.69
CA ARG A 151 14.70 16.81 40.81
C ARG A 151 15.30 16.77 39.41
N ILE A 152 16.62 16.55 39.30
CA ILE A 152 17.31 16.44 38.00
C ILE A 152 16.87 15.18 37.24
N ALA A 153 16.74 14.05 37.94
CA ALA A 153 16.21 12.82 37.35
C ALA A 153 14.77 12.99 36.86
N TRP A 154 13.92 13.68 37.61
CA TRP A 154 12.56 14.02 37.19
C TRP A 154 12.52 14.95 35.99
N LEU A 155 13.39 15.98 35.97
CA LEU A 155 13.49 16.91 34.84
C LEU A 155 13.89 16.18 33.56
N LEU A 156 14.80 15.20 33.65
CA LEU A 156 15.18 14.35 32.53
C LEU A 156 14.06 13.41 32.06
N VAL A 157 13.27 12.84 32.97
CA VAL A 157 12.09 12.04 32.61
C VAL A 157 11.05 12.89 31.89
N VAL A 158 10.83 14.14 32.33
CA VAL A 158 9.94 15.08 31.66
C VAL A 158 10.47 15.44 30.27
N VAL A 159 11.77 15.74 30.14
CA VAL A 159 12.41 16.00 28.83
C VAL A 159 12.26 14.79 27.90
N LEU A 160 12.42 13.56 28.41
CA LEU A 160 12.20 12.32 27.66
C LEU A 160 10.74 12.15 27.20
N ALA A 161 9.76 12.47 28.06
CA ALA A 161 8.35 12.45 27.72
C ALA A 161 7.98 13.52 26.66
N VAL A 162 8.57 14.71 26.76
CA VAL A 162 8.37 15.80 25.79
C VAL A 162 9.02 15.45 24.45
N ALA A 163 10.23 14.88 24.45
CA ALA A 163 10.91 14.44 23.23
C ALA A 163 10.15 13.32 22.50
N SER A 164 9.56 12.38 23.24
CA SER A 164 8.71 11.32 22.66
C SER A 164 7.39 11.86 22.11
N LEU A 165 6.78 12.87 22.75
CA LEU A 165 5.66 13.64 22.17
C LEU A 165 6.08 14.37 20.88
N GLY A 166 7.29 14.94 20.84
CA GLY A 166 7.83 15.62 19.66
C GLY A 166 8.00 14.68 18.46
N VAL A 167 8.52 13.47 18.69
CA VAL A 167 8.62 12.42 17.66
C VAL A 167 7.23 11.98 17.20
N ALA A 168 6.30 11.72 18.13
CA ALA A 168 4.92 11.35 17.79
C ALA A 168 4.21 12.44 16.97
N ARG A 169 4.41 13.72 17.32
CA ARG A 169 3.91 14.87 16.57
C ARG A 169 4.57 14.98 15.19
N GLY A 170 5.88 14.73 15.09
CA GLY A 170 6.60 14.67 13.82
C GLY A 170 6.07 13.57 12.90
N LEU A 171 5.79 12.38 13.43
CA LEU A 171 5.16 11.27 12.70
C LEU A 171 3.75 11.63 12.23
N ALA A 172 2.94 12.25 13.10
CA ALA A 172 1.60 12.69 12.73
C ALA A 172 1.63 13.76 11.62
N VAL A 173 2.54 14.73 11.71
CA VAL A 173 2.73 15.78 10.68
C VAL A 173 3.20 15.16 9.37
N GLN A 174 4.15 14.23 9.41
CA GLN A 174 4.67 13.59 8.20
C GLN A 174 3.63 12.68 7.54
N ALA A 175 2.80 11.99 8.33
CA ALA A 175 1.69 11.19 7.84
C ALA A 175 0.56 12.06 7.23
N ALA A 176 0.34 13.25 7.79
CA ALA A 176 -0.65 14.22 7.31
C ALA A 176 -0.19 15.00 6.06
N ARG A 177 1.09 14.92 5.66
CA ARG A 177 1.55 15.57 4.43
C ARG A 177 0.87 14.95 3.22
N ARG A 178 0.11 15.79 2.52
CA ARG A 178 -0.46 15.51 1.20
C ARG A 178 0.63 15.61 0.14
N SER A 179 0.58 14.72 -0.82
CA SER A 179 1.45 14.75 -1.99
C SER A 179 0.82 15.60 -3.08
N GLN A 180 1.65 16.35 -3.81
CA GLN A 180 1.20 17.12 -4.97
C GLN A 180 2.26 17.10 -6.08
N VAL A 181 1.81 17.23 -7.32
CA VAL A 181 2.67 17.39 -8.50
C VAL A 181 1.97 18.26 -9.55
N THR A 182 2.72 19.12 -10.23
CA THR A 182 2.21 19.86 -11.39
C THR A 182 2.55 19.09 -12.66
N VAL A 183 1.54 18.82 -13.47
CA VAL A 183 1.64 18.08 -14.73
C VAL A 183 1.00 18.94 -15.82
N GLY A 184 1.83 19.48 -16.71
CA GLY A 184 1.38 20.46 -17.70
C GLY A 184 0.73 21.68 -17.04
N ARG A 185 -0.53 21.97 -17.39
CA ARG A 185 -1.32 23.09 -16.85
C ARG A 185 -2.16 22.71 -15.63
N HIS A 186 -1.98 21.52 -15.06
CA HIS A 186 -2.80 21.03 -13.95
C HIS A 186 -1.94 20.69 -12.74
N THR A 187 -2.50 20.90 -11.56
CA THR A 187 -1.91 20.44 -10.29
C THR A 187 -2.74 19.28 -9.77
N LEU A 188 -2.05 18.16 -9.54
CA LEU A 188 -2.60 16.94 -8.98
C LEU A 188 -2.25 16.93 -7.50
N THR A 189 -3.28 16.91 -6.64
CA THR A 189 -3.12 16.98 -5.19
C THR A 189 -3.84 15.81 -4.55
N GLU A 190 -3.18 15.09 -3.64
CA GLU A 190 -3.83 14.10 -2.80
C GLU A 190 -4.80 14.81 -1.84
N VAL A 191 -6.09 14.56 -2.00
CA VAL A 191 -7.17 15.20 -1.24
C VAL A 191 -7.71 14.29 -0.14
N ALA A 192 -7.73 12.97 -0.37
CA ALA A 192 -8.09 11.98 0.65
C ALA A 192 -7.10 10.82 0.69
N ARG A 193 -6.95 10.24 1.88
CA ARG A 193 -6.23 8.99 2.11
C ARG A 193 -6.95 8.24 3.22
N VAL A 194 -7.45 7.04 2.93
CA VAL A 194 -8.17 6.19 3.88
C VAL A 194 -7.59 4.79 3.88
N GLY A 195 -7.73 4.08 5.00
CA GLY A 195 -7.48 2.65 5.06
C GLY A 195 -8.77 1.88 4.76
N THR A 196 -8.66 0.74 4.08
CA THR A 196 -9.76 -0.20 3.88
C THR A 196 -10.01 -1.11 5.07
N GLU A 197 -9.23 -0.98 6.15
CA GLU A 197 -9.12 -1.92 7.29
C GLU A 197 -8.60 -3.32 6.90
N HIS A 198 -8.75 -3.70 5.63
CA HIS A 198 -8.21 -4.88 4.98
C HIS A 198 -6.90 -4.57 4.25
N GLN A 199 -5.98 -5.53 4.19
CA GLN A 199 -4.80 -5.43 3.33
C GLN A 199 -5.10 -5.93 1.91
N ARG A 200 -4.17 -5.66 0.97
CA ARG A 200 -4.28 -6.04 -0.45
C ARG A 200 -5.53 -5.47 -1.12
N ALA A 201 -5.72 -4.16 -1.04
CA ALA A 201 -6.61 -3.49 -1.97
C ALA A 201 -6.03 -3.64 -3.39
N GLU A 202 -6.82 -4.13 -4.34
CA GLU A 202 -6.32 -4.46 -5.69
C GLU A 202 -7.05 -3.68 -6.78
N ARG A 203 -8.33 -3.94 -7.01
CA ARG A 203 -9.13 -3.25 -8.04
C ARG A 203 -10.03 -2.21 -7.40
N LEU A 204 -10.35 -1.17 -8.16
CA LEU A 204 -11.28 -0.13 -7.73
C LEU A 204 -12.01 0.48 -8.91
N THR A 205 -13.20 1.02 -8.67
CA THR A 205 -13.96 1.73 -9.70
C THR A 205 -14.83 2.82 -9.10
N PHE A 206 -15.00 3.91 -9.84
CA PHE A 206 -15.97 4.94 -9.48
C PHE A 206 -17.36 4.54 -9.96
N ALA A 207 -18.36 4.90 -9.18
CA ALA A 207 -19.77 4.65 -9.46
C ALA A 207 -20.63 5.88 -9.12
N ASP A 208 -21.91 5.86 -9.52
CA ASP A 208 -22.86 6.96 -9.29
C ASP A 208 -22.29 8.33 -9.71
N ARG A 209 -21.79 8.43 -10.96
CA ARG A 209 -21.12 9.63 -11.51
C ARG A 209 -19.99 10.16 -10.61
N GLY A 210 -19.21 9.25 -10.03
CA GLY A 210 -18.09 9.57 -9.16
C GLY A 210 -18.46 9.89 -7.71
N ARG A 211 -19.73 9.69 -7.29
CA ARG A 211 -20.16 9.84 -5.88
C ARG A 211 -19.89 8.61 -5.03
N ARG A 212 -19.52 7.49 -5.66
CA ARG A 212 -19.16 6.24 -5.01
C ARG A 212 -17.82 5.75 -5.51
N LEU A 213 -17.10 5.05 -4.65
CA LEU A 213 -15.85 4.38 -4.96
C LEU A 213 -15.88 2.99 -4.34
N ALA A 214 -15.87 1.94 -5.17
CA ALA A 214 -15.81 0.56 -4.72
C ALA A 214 -14.36 0.05 -4.83
N VAL A 215 -13.90 -0.72 -3.84
CA VAL A 215 -12.52 -1.23 -3.75
C VAL A 215 -12.53 -2.70 -3.36
N THR A 216 -11.90 -3.56 -4.17
CA THR A 216 -11.77 -4.99 -3.85
C THR A 216 -10.62 -5.24 -2.89
N CYS A 217 -10.84 -6.11 -1.92
CA CYS A 217 -9.85 -6.59 -0.96
C CYS A 217 -9.80 -8.13 -1.02
N PRO A 218 -9.17 -8.72 -2.05
CA PRO A 218 -9.38 -10.13 -2.41
C PRO A 218 -8.93 -11.13 -1.36
N ARG A 219 -7.94 -10.76 -0.53
CA ARG A 219 -7.44 -11.63 0.53
C ARG A 219 -8.45 -11.88 1.65
N TYR A 220 -9.41 -10.98 1.81
CA TYR A 220 -10.37 -10.99 2.90
C TYR A 220 -11.80 -11.23 2.40
N GLU A 221 -11.97 -11.50 1.09
CA GLU A 221 -13.29 -11.71 0.48
C GLU A 221 -14.21 -10.49 0.73
N ARG A 222 -13.63 -9.29 0.60
CA ARG A 222 -14.34 -8.03 0.86
C ARG A 222 -14.37 -7.10 -0.35
N VAL A 223 -15.46 -6.34 -0.46
CA VAL A 223 -15.54 -5.10 -1.23
C VAL A 223 -15.91 -3.95 -0.30
N VAL A 224 -15.06 -2.94 -0.26
CA VAL A 224 -15.28 -1.74 0.55
C VAL A 224 -15.86 -0.64 -0.32
N LEU A 225 -17.02 -0.13 0.07
CA LEU A 225 -17.74 0.93 -0.64
C LEU A 225 -17.61 2.24 0.12
N TYR A 226 -17.11 3.26 -0.58
CA TYR A 226 -16.97 4.62 -0.06
C TYR A 226 -17.91 5.59 -0.77
N ARG A 227 -18.34 6.61 -0.04
CA ARG A 227 -18.93 7.84 -0.57
C ARG A 227 -17.80 8.84 -0.82
N VAL A 228 -17.80 9.41 -2.02
CA VAL A 228 -16.93 10.54 -2.36
C VAL A 228 -17.67 11.83 -2.04
N THR A 229 -17.22 12.55 -1.02
CA THR A 229 -17.90 13.77 -0.55
C THR A 229 -17.71 14.94 -1.53
N GLU A 230 -18.47 16.02 -1.34
CA GLU A 230 -18.28 17.25 -2.13
C GLU A 230 -16.91 17.89 -1.87
N SER A 231 -16.41 17.78 -0.65
CA SER A 231 -15.06 18.23 -0.25
C SER A 231 -13.95 17.27 -0.67
N GLU A 232 -14.22 16.36 -1.62
CA GLU A 232 -13.26 15.38 -2.15
C GLU A 232 -12.68 14.45 -1.05
N GLY A 233 -13.50 14.12 -0.04
CA GLY A 233 -13.21 13.14 1.02
C GLY A 233 -13.75 11.75 0.69
N LEU A 234 -13.35 10.75 1.49
CA LEU A 234 -13.86 9.38 1.41
C LEU A 234 -14.48 8.98 2.75
N GLU A 235 -15.77 8.65 2.73
CA GLU A 235 -16.52 8.17 3.89
C GLU A 235 -16.96 6.73 3.65
N LEU A 236 -16.75 5.85 4.63
CA LEU A 236 -17.18 4.45 4.52
C LEU A 236 -18.71 4.39 4.43
N VAL A 237 -19.23 3.74 3.38
CA VAL A 237 -20.66 3.43 3.24
C VAL A 237 -20.92 2.02 3.75
N ARG A 238 -20.13 1.04 3.29
CA ARG A 238 -20.29 -0.36 3.66
C ARG A 238 -19.00 -1.14 3.44
N ASP A 239 -18.77 -2.11 4.31
CA ASP A 239 -17.78 -3.17 4.11
C ASP A 239 -18.55 -4.46 3.81
N ILE A 240 -18.52 -4.90 2.55
CA ILE A 240 -19.34 -5.99 2.02
C ILE A 240 -18.53 -7.30 2.11
N GLU A 241 -19.08 -8.28 2.81
CA GLU A 241 -18.58 -9.65 2.82
C GLU A 241 -19.10 -10.43 1.62
N LEU A 242 -18.21 -11.14 0.95
CA LEU A 242 -18.49 -11.93 -0.23
C LEU A 242 -18.30 -13.42 0.07
N GLU A 243 -18.94 -14.27 -0.72
CA GLU A 243 -18.76 -15.73 -0.61
C GLU A 243 -17.48 -16.20 -1.33
N GLY A 244 -17.02 -15.44 -2.33
CA GLY A 244 -15.84 -15.73 -3.10
C GLY A 244 -14.80 -14.63 -3.02
N ARG A 245 -13.63 -14.92 -3.60
CA ARG A 245 -12.56 -13.94 -3.75
C ARG A 245 -12.92 -12.96 -4.87
N PRO A 246 -13.08 -11.65 -4.59
CA PRO A 246 -13.33 -10.67 -5.63
C PRO A 246 -12.10 -10.52 -6.51
N VAL A 247 -12.29 -10.62 -7.82
CA VAL A 247 -11.24 -10.52 -8.83
C VAL A 247 -11.31 -9.17 -9.55
N ALA A 248 -12.53 -8.72 -9.86
CA ALA A 248 -12.78 -7.44 -10.51
C ALA A 248 -14.05 -6.79 -9.94
N VAL A 249 -14.10 -5.46 -10.04
CA VAL A 249 -15.29 -4.67 -9.72
C VAL A 249 -15.49 -3.63 -10.81
N TRP A 250 -16.72 -3.50 -11.29
CA TRP A 250 -17.09 -2.52 -12.30
C TRP A 250 -18.42 -1.85 -11.97
N ALA A 251 -18.63 -0.63 -12.46
CA ALA A 251 -19.87 0.10 -12.25
C ALA A 251 -20.68 0.17 -13.54
N THR A 252 -21.98 -0.08 -13.45
CA THR A 252 -22.96 0.33 -14.46
C THR A 252 -23.59 1.66 -14.04
N ALA A 253 -24.60 2.11 -14.79
CA ALA A 253 -25.33 3.34 -14.45
C ALA A 253 -26.06 3.28 -13.09
N ASP A 254 -26.37 2.10 -12.58
CA ASP A 254 -27.30 1.86 -11.47
C ASP A 254 -26.85 0.83 -10.44
N ARG A 255 -25.81 0.05 -10.73
CA ARG A 255 -25.29 -1.02 -9.86
C ARG A 255 -23.78 -1.20 -10.01
N LEU A 256 -23.20 -1.89 -9.05
CA LEU A 256 -21.85 -2.45 -9.10
C LEU A 256 -21.95 -3.91 -9.51
N LEU A 257 -21.02 -4.36 -10.34
CA LEU A 257 -20.82 -5.77 -10.68
C LEU A 257 -19.50 -6.21 -10.06
N VAL A 258 -19.53 -7.26 -9.27
CA VAL A 258 -18.34 -7.84 -8.63
C VAL A 258 -18.15 -9.23 -9.20
N LEU A 259 -17.01 -9.46 -9.85
CA LEU A 259 -16.63 -10.78 -10.35
C LEU A 259 -15.89 -11.53 -9.24
N GLU A 260 -16.35 -12.73 -8.94
CA GLU A 260 -15.84 -13.57 -7.86
C GLU A 260 -15.32 -14.90 -8.38
N ARG A 261 -14.20 -15.34 -7.79
CA ARG A 261 -13.67 -16.68 -7.93
C ARG A 261 -13.98 -17.46 -6.64
N PRO A 262 -14.32 -18.75 -6.69
CA PRO A 262 -14.50 -19.55 -5.48
C PRO A 262 -13.23 -19.51 -4.61
N ALA A 263 -13.39 -19.58 -3.29
CA ALA A 263 -12.28 -19.53 -2.35
C ALA A 263 -11.58 -20.89 -2.19
N GLY A 264 -10.36 -20.88 -1.64
CA GLY A 264 -9.64 -22.10 -1.27
C GLY A 264 -9.43 -23.07 -2.45
N ASP A 265 -9.76 -24.34 -2.21
CA ASP A 265 -9.63 -25.43 -3.20
C ASP A 265 -10.83 -25.50 -4.15
N ALA A 266 -11.98 -24.92 -3.78
CA ALA A 266 -13.19 -24.89 -4.61
C ALA A 266 -12.93 -24.20 -5.96
N ARG A 267 -11.98 -23.25 -6.02
CA ARG A 267 -11.55 -22.60 -7.27
C ARG A 267 -11.11 -23.57 -8.37
N HIS A 268 -10.72 -24.79 -8.00
CA HIS A 268 -10.25 -25.81 -8.94
C HIS A 268 -11.36 -26.71 -9.49
N VAL A 269 -12.56 -26.66 -8.91
CA VAL A 269 -13.67 -27.57 -9.22
C VAL A 269 -14.98 -26.85 -9.51
N GLU A 270 -15.14 -25.61 -9.06
CA GLU A 270 -16.35 -24.81 -9.24
C GLU A 270 -16.11 -23.64 -10.20
N PRO A 271 -17.14 -23.28 -11.00
CA PRO A 271 -17.12 -22.06 -11.80
C PRO A 271 -17.16 -20.83 -10.90
N GLY A 272 -16.66 -19.70 -11.42
CA GLY A 272 -16.89 -18.42 -10.78
C GLY A 272 -18.32 -17.93 -10.95
N TRP A 273 -18.60 -16.78 -10.36
CA TRP A 273 -19.84 -16.03 -10.60
C TRP A 273 -19.55 -14.54 -10.54
N TRP A 274 -20.50 -13.75 -10.98
CA TRP A 274 -20.58 -12.36 -10.55
C TRP A 274 -21.81 -12.13 -9.69
N GLU A 275 -21.76 -11.07 -8.92
CA GLU A 275 -22.88 -10.58 -8.12
C GLU A 275 -23.04 -9.08 -8.37
N ALA A 276 -24.28 -8.64 -8.44
CA ALA A 276 -24.59 -7.23 -8.59
C ALA A 276 -24.99 -6.64 -7.23
N PHE A 277 -24.56 -5.40 -6.97
CA PHE A 277 -24.89 -4.66 -5.76
C PHE A 277 -25.39 -3.27 -6.11
N ASP A 278 -26.36 -2.75 -5.37
CA ASP A 278 -26.73 -1.35 -5.49
C ASP A 278 -25.64 -0.42 -4.91
N PHE A 279 -25.81 0.89 -5.03
CA PHE A 279 -24.85 1.87 -4.50
C PHE A 279 -24.91 2.07 -2.97
N ARG A 280 -25.68 1.25 -2.26
CA ARG A 280 -25.68 1.09 -0.79
C ARG A 280 -24.96 -0.21 -0.38
N GLY A 281 -24.67 -1.09 -1.35
CA GLY A 281 -24.02 -2.37 -1.16
C GLY A 281 -24.98 -3.50 -0.82
N ASP A 282 -26.26 -3.34 -1.12
CA ASP A 282 -27.24 -4.43 -1.04
C ASP A 282 -27.22 -5.26 -2.34
N PRO A 283 -27.28 -6.60 -2.27
CA PRO A 283 -27.25 -7.45 -3.45
C PRO A 283 -28.50 -7.25 -4.31
N VAL A 284 -28.34 -7.29 -5.63
CA VAL A 284 -29.38 -7.05 -6.64
C VAL A 284 -29.47 -8.26 -7.56
N GLY A 285 -30.60 -8.96 -7.49
CA GLY A 285 -30.85 -10.15 -8.32
C GLY A 285 -30.06 -11.38 -7.85
N SER A 286 -29.98 -12.39 -8.70
CA SER A 286 -29.27 -13.64 -8.43
C SER A 286 -27.84 -13.60 -8.96
N LYS A 287 -26.94 -14.35 -8.33
CA LYS A 287 -25.61 -14.64 -8.86
C LYS A 287 -25.72 -15.26 -10.24
N VAL A 288 -24.88 -14.81 -11.17
CA VAL A 288 -24.79 -15.42 -12.51
C VAL A 288 -23.47 -16.15 -12.59
N ARG A 289 -23.53 -17.44 -12.90
CA ARG A 289 -22.34 -18.25 -13.09
C ARG A 289 -21.55 -17.73 -14.29
N VAL A 290 -20.24 -17.68 -14.12
CA VAL A 290 -19.28 -17.43 -15.19
C VAL A 290 -18.41 -18.66 -15.38
N GLY A 291 -17.54 -18.66 -16.40
CA GLY A 291 -16.65 -19.78 -16.67
C GLY A 291 -15.66 -20.09 -15.53
N MET A 292 -14.82 -21.10 -15.78
CA MET A 292 -13.78 -21.53 -14.83
C MET A 292 -12.63 -20.53 -14.78
N TYR A 293 -12.18 -20.18 -13.56
CA TYR A 293 -11.12 -19.19 -13.33
C TYR A 293 -11.40 -17.85 -13.99
N PRO A 294 -12.36 -17.05 -13.47
CA PRO A 294 -12.51 -15.68 -13.91
C PRO A 294 -11.30 -14.82 -13.49
N ASP A 295 -10.78 -13.99 -14.39
CA ASP A 295 -9.56 -13.20 -14.22
C ASP A 295 -9.77 -11.68 -14.31
N ASP A 296 -10.72 -11.23 -15.13
CA ASP A 296 -11.06 -9.81 -15.23
C ASP A 296 -12.49 -9.58 -15.72
N LEU A 297 -12.99 -8.37 -15.45
CA LEU A 297 -14.30 -7.89 -15.87
C LEU A 297 -14.18 -6.47 -16.40
N ALA A 298 -14.83 -6.20 -17.53
CA ALA A 298 -15.11 -4.83 -17.96
C ALA A 298 -16.55 -4.71 -18.44
N VAL A 299 -17.14 -3.51 -18.33
CA VAL A 299 -18.45 -3.20 -18.91
C VAL A 299 -18.25 -2.17 -20.01
N THR A 300 -18.93 -2.36 -21.14
CA THR A 300 -18.91 -1.41 -22.25
C THR A 300 -19.43 -0.03 -21.82
N PRO A 301 -18.95 1.06 -22.44
CA PRO A 301 -19.34 2.42 -22.05
C PRO A 301 -20.86 2.69 -22.10
N ASP A 302 -21.58 2.00 -22.98
CA ASP A 302 -23.05 2.06 -23.06
C ASP A 302 -23.76 1.37 -21.89
N GLY A 303 -23.04 0.59 -21.07
CA GLY A 303 -23.57 -0.17 -19.95
C GLY A 303 -24.39 -1.40 -20.33
N LEU A 304 -24.38 -1.81 -21.60
CA LEU A 304 -25.23 -2.88 -22.13
C LEU A 304 -24.56 -4.25 -22.15
N HIS A 305 -23.23 -4.29 -22.22
CA HIS A 305 -22.49 -5.54 -22.31
C HIS A 305 -21.40 -5.59 -21.26
N ALA A 306 -21.19 -6.76 -20.68
CA ALA A 306 -20.02 -7.03 -19.88
C ALA A 306 -19.15 -8.10 -20.53
N LEU A 307 -17.85 -7.94 -20.36
CA LEU A 307 -16.84 -8.80 -20.90
C LEU A 307 -16.16 -9.53 -19.76
N VAL A 308 -16.35 -10.84 -19.72
CA VAL A 308 -15.83 -11.71 -18.68
C VAL A 308 -14.66 -12.52 -19.25
N LEU A 309 -13.49 -12.36 -18.65
CA LEU A 309 -12.29 -13.07 -19.05
C LEU A 309 -12.07 -14.29 -18.15
N THR A 310 -11.78 -15.44 -18.76
CA THR A 310 -11.56 -16.69 -18.05
C THR A 310 -10.31 -17.43 -18.55
N SER A 311 -9.44 -17.86 -17.62
CA SER A 311 -8.24 -18.63 -17.97
C SER A 311 -8.50 -20.11 -18.20
N GLY A 312 -9.55 -20.71 -17.63
CA GLY A 312 -9.91 -22.11 -17.89
C GLY A 312 -8.73 -23.09 -17.70
N ARG A 313 -8.38 -23.83 -18.77
CA ARG A 313 -7.25 -24.78 -18.79
C ARG A 313 -5.86 -24.15 -18.63
N ALA A 314 -5.70 -22.83 -18.79
CA ALA A 314 -4.41 -22.16 -18.58
C ALA A 314 -3.95 -22.22 -17.11
N GLU A 315 -4.90 -22.32 -16.17
CA GLU A 315 -4.65 -22.56 -14.74
C GLU A 315 -4.40 -24.06 -14.41
N GLY A 316 -4.13 -24.87 -15.45
CA GLY A 316 -3.84 -26.30 -15.37
C GLY A 316 -5.05 -27.20 -15.65
N GLY A 317 -4.81 -28.42 -16.12
CA GLY A 317 -5.85 -29.43 -16.38
C GLY A 317 -6.43 -29.40 -17.79
N ALA A 318 -5.93 -30.30 -18.65
CA ALA A 318 -6.29 -30.37 -20.08
C ALA A 318 -7.79 -30.67 -20.35
N HIS A 319 -8.53 -31.17 -19.35
CA HIS A 319 -9.97 -31.46 -19.44
C HIS A 319 -10.85 -30.23 -19.23
N ARG A 320 -10.27 -29.07 -18.91
CA ARG A 320 -11.01 -27.83 -18.64
C ARG A 320 -11.32 -27.05 -19.93
N PRO A 321 -12.32 -26.15 -19.89
CA PRO A 321 -12.62 -25.28 -21.02
C PRO A 321 -11.40 -24.49 -21.50
N ALA A 322 -11.38 -24.15 -22.79
CA ALA A 322 -10.39 -23.24 -23.35
C ALA A 322 -10.43 -21.88 -22.61
N PRO A 323 -9.30 -21.18 -22.49
CA PRO A 323 -9.32 -19.80 -22.03
C PRO A 323 -10.18 -18.99 -23.01
N ALA A 324 -11.02 -18.10 -22.49
CA ALA A 324 -12.03 -17.44 -23.28
C ALA A 324 -12.41 -16.05 -22.76
N LEU A 325 -13.01 -15.27 -23.65
CA LEU A 325 -13.68 -14.01 -23.38
C LEU A 325 -15.16 -14.17 -23.75
N ASP A 326 -16.03 -14.09 -22.75
CA ASP A 326 -17.48 -14.09 -22.93
C ASP A 326 -18.00 -12.66 -22.97
N VAL A 327 -18.86 -12.35 -23.94
CA VAL A 327 -19.62 -11.10 -24.00
C VAL A 327 -21.02 -11.39 -23.51
N VAL A 328 -21.38 -10.79 -22.38
CA VAL A 328 -22.64 -10.99 -21.68
C VAL A 328 -23.51 -9.74 -21.85
N ALA A 329 -24.67 -9.88 -22.48
CA ALA A 329 -25.66 -8.81 -22.48
C ALA A 329 -26.22 -8.64 -21.07
N LEU A 330 -26.03 -7.44 -20.51
CA LEU A 330 -26.60 -7.01 -19.25
C LEU A 330 -28.07 -6.70 -19.52
N GLY A 331 -28.96 -7.60 -19.11
CA GLY A 331 -30.40 -7.48 -19.36
C GLY A 331 -31.03 -6.21 -18.79
N SER A 332 -32.33 -6.03 -19.03
CA SER A 332 -33.04 -4.77 -18.79
C SER A 332 -32.91 -4.25 -17.35
N LYS A 333 -32.99 -2.91 -17.20
CA LYS A 333 -32.96 -2.23 -15.89
C LYS A 333 -34.05 -2.71 -14.92
N SER A 334 -35.17 -3.22 -15.42
CA SER A 334 -36.27 -3.75 -14.58
C SER A 334 -36.05 -5.18 -14.12
N GLY A 335 -34.98 -5.85 -14.58
CA GLY A 335 -34.73 -7.28 -14.31
C GLY A 335 -35.63 -8.23 -15.09
N SER A 336 -36.37 -7.73 -16.10
CA SER A 336 -37.27 -8.55 -16.92
C SER A 336 -36.52 -9.51 -17.86
N GLU A 337 -35.28 -9.18 -18.21
CA GLU A 337 -34.39 -10.07 -18.97
C GLU A 337 -33.16 -10.39 -18.13
N PRO A 338 -32.86 -11.68 -17.88
CA PRO A 338 -31.65 -12.06 -17.18
C PRO A 338 -30.41 -11.85 -18.06
N PRO A 339 -29.22 -11.64 -17.47
CA PRO A 339 -27.99 -11.59 -18.22
C PRO A 339 -27.76 -12.88 -19.03
N ARG A 340 -27.34 -12.74 -20.28
CA ARG A 340 -27.09 -13.88 -21.18
C ARG A 340 -25.81 -13.69 -21.98
N VAL A 341 -25.08 -14.77 -22.22
CA VAL A 341 -23.93 -14.76 -23.13
C VAL A 341 -24.45 -14.55 -24.55
N VAL A 342 -23.96 -13.51 -25.22
CA VAL A 342 -24.33 -13.16 -26.61
C VAL A 342 -23.17 -13.35 -27.58
N GLY A 343 -21.93 -13.31 -27.09
CA GLY A 343 -20.73 -13.52 -27.89
C GLY A 343 -19.68 -14.29 -27.10
N HIS A 344 -18.79 -14.98 -27.81
CA HIS A 344 -17.76 -15.82 -27.22
C HIS A 344 -16.54 -15.86 -28.14
N VAL A 345 -15.34 -15.73 -27.58
CA VAL A 345 -14.09 -15.94 -28.31
C VAL A 345 -13.09 -16.72 -27.47
N THR A 346 -12.44 -17.71 -28.06
CA THR A 346 -11.45 -18.57 -27.41
C THR A 346 -10.01 -18.12 -27.71
N PHE A 347 -9.11 -18.37 -26.75
CA PHE A 347 -7.67 -18.19 -26.92
C PHE A 347 -7.01 -19.57 -27.06
N GLU A 348 -6.66 -19.94 -28.29
CA GLU A 348 -6.15 -21.28 -28.62
C GLU A 348 -4.64 -21.34 -28.85
N GLY A 349 -3.93 -20.22 -28.69
CA GLY A 349 -2.49 -20.16 -28.86
C GLY A 349 -1.75 -20.99 -27.80
N PRO A 350 -0.56 -21.54 -28.13
CA PRO A 350 0.27 -22.23 -27.15
C PRO A 350 0.64 -21.32 -25.98
N GLY A 351 0.24 -21.72 -24.77
CA GLY A 351 0.51 -20.93 -23.56
C GLY A 351 -0.39 -19.70 -23.39
N ASP A 352 -1.45 -19.54 -24.18
CA ASP A 352 -2.41 -18.46 -23.96
C ASP A 352 -3.02 -18.56 -22.55
N ASP A 353 -2.78 -17.52 -21.75
CA ASP A 353 -3.27 -17.38 -20.38
C ASP A 353 -3.78 -15.94 -20.19
N PRO A 354 -5.09 -15.72 -20.40
CA PRO A 354 -5.66 -14.38 -20.39
C PRO A 354 -5.80 -13.82 -18.97
N ALA A 355 -5.14 -12.69 -18.70
CA ALA A 355 -5.08 -12.16 -17.34
C ALA A 355 -5.77 -10.81 -17.15
N ARG A 356 -5.81 -9.98 -18.19
CA ARG A 356 -6.27 -8.58 -18.11
C ARG A 356 -6.97 -8.17 -19.39
N LEU A 357 -8.01 -7.37 -19.24
CA LEU A 357 -8.78 -6.78 -20.34
C LEU A 357 -8.77 -5.25 -20.22
N THR A 358 -8.55 -4.56 -21.33
CA THR A 358 -8.79 -3.12 -21.46
C THR A 358 -9.76 -2.87 -22.60
N LEU A 359 -10.76 -2.04 -22.39
CA LEU A 359 -11.69 -1.59 -23.43
C LEU A 359 -11.21 -0.29 -24.07
N SER A 360 -11.55 -0.12 -25.34
CA SER A 360 -11.42 1.17 -26.01
C SER A 360 -12.47 2.16 -25.50
N ALA A 361 -12.23 3.45 -25.73
CA ALA A 361 -13.12 4.52 -25.28
C ALA A 361 -14.55 4.38 -25.83
N THR A 362 -14.72 3.83 -27.04
CA THR A 362 -16.04 3.56 -27.61
C THR A 362 -16.62 2.21 -27.18
N GLY A 363 -15.80 1.31 -26.62
CA GLY A 363 -16.18 -0.07 -26.30
C GLY A 363 -16.24 -1.00 -27.52
N ARG A 364 -15.94 -0.51 -28.72
CA ARG A 364 -15.96 -1.32 -29.96
C ARG A 364 -14.71 -2.16 -30.15
N ARG A 365 -13.71 -2.03 -29.29
CA ARG A 365 -12.49 -2.83 -29.30
C ARG A 365 -12.05 -3.15 -27.88
N ALA A 366 -11.33 -4.26 -27.75
CA ALA A 366 -10.63 -4.58 -26.53
C ALA A 366 -9.23 -5.10 -26.81
N VAL A 367 -8.37 -5.01 -25.80
CA VAL A 367 -7.10 -5.71 -25.79
C VAL A 367 -7.03 -6.62 -24.57
N VAL A 368 -6.59 -7.84 -24.79
CA VAL A 368 -6.41 -8.87 -23.76
C VAL A 368 -4.94 -9.17 -23.60
N THR A 369 -4.43 -9.09 -22.37
CA THR A 369 -3.08 -9.53 -22.04
C THR A 369 -3.06 -11.03 -21.85
N LEU A 370 -2.19 -11.71 -22.59
CA LEU A 370 -1.94 -13.14 -22.51
C LEU A 370 -0.57 -13.35 -21.85
N LEU A 371 -0.55 -13.67 -20.56
CA LEU A 371 0.69 -13.71 -19.76
C LEU A 371 1.58 -14.90 -20.12
N GLY A 372 1.00 -16.08 -20.30
CA GLY A 372 1.76 -17.30 -20.58
C GLY A 372 2.45 -17.27 -21.95
N SER A 373 1.82 -16.65 -22.96
CA SER A 373 2.38 -16.47 -24.30
C SER A 373 3.10 -15.12 -24.48
N ASN A 374 3.11 -14.25 -23.46
CA ASN A 374 3.68 -12.90 -23.49
C ASN A 374 3.20 -12.07 -24.69
N GLN A 375 1.88 -12.10 -24.94
CA GLN A 375 1.24 -11.43 -26.06
C GLN A 375 0.10 -10.50 -25.61
N VAL A 376 -0.31 -9.62 -26.51
CA VAL A 376 -1.58 -8.91 -26.46
C VAL A 376 -2.42 -9.37 -27.65
N ALA A 377 -3.67 -9.75 -27.40
CA ALA A 377 -4.66 -10.02 -28.44
C ALA A 377 -5.62 -8.84 -28.56
N ALA A 378 -5.80 -8.32 -29.78
CA ALA A 378 -6.79 -7.30 -30.08
C ALA A 378 -8.11 -7.97 -30.49
N ILE A 379 -9.20 -7.55 -29.87
CA ILE A 379 -10.55 -8.06 -30.09
C ILE A 379 -11.39 -6.97 -30.75
N ASP A 380 -12.04 -7.29 -31.86
CA ASP A 380 -13.11 -6.48 -32.42
C ASP A 380 -14.42 -6.79 -31.70
N LEU A 381 -15.10 -5.72 -31.28
CA LEU A 381 -16.38 -5.71 -30.59
C LEU A 381 -17.36 -4.76 -31.28
N ALA A 382 -17.15 -4.45 -32.56
CA ALA A 382 -18.10 -3.69 -33.36
C ALA A 382 -19.50 -4.33 -33.37
N ASP A 383 -19.55 -5.67 -33.37
CA ASP A 383 -20.74 -6.46 -33.07
C ASP A 383 -20.47 -7.33 -31.84
N PRO A 384 -21.05 -7.01 -30.66
CA PRO A 384 -20.87 -7.76 -29.42
C PRO A 384 -21.30 -9.23 -29.51
N ALA A 385 -22.17 -9.60 -30.46
CA ALA A 385 -22.58 -10.98 -30.66
C ALA A 385 -21.53 -11.83 -31.41
N TYR A 386 -20.61 -11.19 -32.13
CA TYR A 386 -19.58 -11.86 -32.92
C TYR A 386 -18.18 -11.27 -32.64
N PRO A 387 -17.67 -11.39 -31.40
CA PRO A 387 -16.34 -10.92 -31.05
C PRO A 387 -15.27 -11.70 -31.82
N GLN A 388 -14.25 -11.02 -32.34
CA GLN A 388 -13.18 -11.66 -33.12
C GLN A 388 -11.79 -11.18 -32.71
N ILE A 389 -10.83 -12.11 -32.63
CA ILE A 389 -9.42 -11.73 -32.52
C ILE A 389 -8.96 -11.23 -33.90
N ILE A 390 -8.68 -9.94 -33.99
CA ILE A 390 -8.27 -9.28 -35.25
C ILE A 390 -6.75 -9.13 -35.38
N GLY A 391 -6.00 -9.39 -34.31
CA GLY A 391 -4.55 -9.30 -34.35
C GLY A 391 -3.91 -9.68 -33.02
N ARG A 392 -2.62 -10.00 -33.09
CA ARG A 392 -1.79 -10.28 -31.92
C ARG A 392 -0.46 -9.55 -32.05
N SER A 393 0.09 -9.09 -30.94
CA SER A 393 1.42 -8.52 -30.86
C SER A 393 2.14 -9.03 -29.62
N PRO A 394 3.48 -9.03 -29.59
CA PRO A 394 4.23 -9.22 -28.35
C PRO A 394 3.81 -8.18 -27.30
N LEU A 395 3.78 -8.59 -26.04
CA LEU A 395 3.53 -7.66 -24.94
C LEU A 395 4.65 -6.60 -24.91
N PRO A 396 4.34 -5.29 -24.91
CA PRO A 396 5.36 -4.26 -25.02
C PRO A 396 6.39 -4.35 -23.90
N GLU A 397 7.68 -4.32 -24.27
CA GLU A 397 8.78 -4.19 -23.31
C GLU A 397 8.85 -2.79 -22.69
N SER A 398 8.30 -1.79 -23.39
CA SER A 398 8.22 -0.41 -22.89
C SER A 398 7.43 -0.35 -21.58
N GLU A 399 8.04 0.25 -20.56
CA GLU A 399 7.38 0.50 -19.28
C GLU A 399 6.28 1.58 -19.36
N VAL A 400 6.23 2.33 -20.46
CA VAL A 400 5.22 3.34 -20.75
C VAL A 400 4.31 2.76 -21.85
N PRO A 401 3.03 2.53 -21.56
CA PRO A 401 2.13 1.99 -22.56
C PRO A 401 1.90 2.95 -23.73
N ASP A 402 1.98 2.42 -24.94
CA ASP A 402 1.60 3.14 -26.15
C ASP A 402 0.06 3.26 -26.18
N PRO A 403 -0.51 4.45 -26.41
CA PRO A 403 -1.90 4.55 -26.83
C PRO A 403 -1.95 4.30 -28.34
N PRO A 404 -2.46 3.17 -28.84
CA PRO A 404 -2.67 3.00 -30.27
C PRO A 404 -3.75 4.01 -30.66
N GLU A 405 -3.39 4.99 -31.49
CA GLU A 405 -4.37 5.84 -32.14
C GLU A 405 -4.98 5.05 -33.29
N ALA A 406 -6.22 4.58 -33.09
CA ALA A 406 -7.12 4.50 -34.22
C ALA A 406 -7.76 5.88 -34.43
N PRO A 407 -8.04 6.29 -35.68
CA PRO A 407 -8.55 7.63 -35.99
C PRO A 407 -9.74 8.08 -35.12
N ASP A 408 -10.58 7.14 -34.69
CA ASP A 408 -11.83 7.38 -33.99
C ASP A 408 -11.97 6.65 -32.63
N ASP A 409 -10.94 5.92 -32.18
CA ASP A 409 -11.05 5.08 -30.97
C ASP A 409 -9.71 4.86 -30.27
N ARG A 410 -9.65 5.19 -28.97
CA ARG A 410 -8.42 5.13 -28.18
C ARG A 410 -8.48 3.98 -27.19
N ILE A 411 -7.36 3.26 -27.05
CA ILE A 411 -7.20 2.20 -26.06
C ILE A 411 -5.84 2.35 -25.37
N VAL A 412 -5.77 2.06 -24.07
CA VAL A 412 -4.48 2.08 -23.37
C VAL A 412 -3.90 0.67 -23.45
N MET A 413 -2.72 0.52 -24.05
CA MET A 413 -2.09 -0.80 -24.11
C MET A 413 -1.73 -1.28 -22.70
N PRO A 414 -1.88 -2.59 -22.42
CA PRO A 414 -1.35 -3.16 -21.19
C PRO A 414 0.18 -3.22 -21.25
N VAL A 415 0.83 -3.16 -20.09
CA VAL A 415 2.30 -3.33 -19.97
C VAL A 415 2.63 -4.54 -19.12
N ALA A 416 3.72 -5.24 -19.49
CA ALA A 416 4.25 -6.37 -18.75
C ALA A 416 4.87 -5.95 -17.41
N SER A 417 4.12 -5.81 -16.31
CA SER A 417 4.76 -5.67 -14.96
C SER A 417 3.84 -5.60 -13.73
N GLY A 418 2.57 -5.99 -13.78
CA GLY A 418 1.66 -5.77 -12.64
C GLY A 418 1.55 -4.28 -12.29
N ARG A 419 1.74 -3.43 -13.32
CA ARG A 419 1.51 -1.99 -13.29
C ARG A 419 0.19 -1.74 -13.97
N GLU A 420 -0.65 -0.93 -13.35
CA GLU A 420 -1.81 -0.36 -14.01
C GLU A 420 -1.46 0.99 -14.63
N ALA A 421 -2.16 1.30 -15.72
CA ALA A 421 -2.15 2.59 -16.37
C ALA A 421 -3.57 3.01 -16.73
N VAL A 422 -3.83 4.30 -16.71
CA VAL A 422 -5.11 4.89 -17.07
C VAL A 422 -4.89 6.17 -17.86
N TRP A 423 -5.74 6.40 -18.86
CA TRP A 423 -5.81 7.67 -19.56
C TRP A 423 -6.51 8.71 -18.67
N ILE A 424 -5.87 9.85 -18.49
CA ILE A 424 -6.44 11.00 -17.81
C ILE A 424 -6.76 12.04 -18.87
N THR A 425 -8.03 12.41 -18.96
CA THR A 425 -8.45 13.60 -19.71
C THR A 425 -8.42 14.80 -18.77
N TRP A 426 -7.83 15.91 -19.21
CA TRP A 426 -7.81 17.10 -18.38
C TRP A 426 -9.23 17.68 -18.21
N PRO A 427 -9.58 18.21 -17.03
CA PRO A 427 -10.83 18.94 -16.85
C PRO A 427 -10.91 20.12 -17.84
N GLY A 428 -11.97 20.17 -18.65
CA GLY A 428 -12.11 21.14 -19.73
C GLY A 428 -13.41 20.93 -20.53
N PRO A 429 -13.62 21.70 -21.61
CA PRO A 429 -14.76 21.48 -22.50
C PRO A 429 -14.76 20.06 -23.09
N PRO A 430 -15.92 19.48 -23.45
CA PRO A 430 -16.05 18.07 -23.86
C PRO A 430 -15.12 17.62 -24.99
N ASP A 431 -14.71 18.55 -25.86
CA ASP A 431 -13.84 18.28 -27.01
C ASP A 431 -12.34 18.36 -26.69
N ALA A 432 -11.96 18.60 -25.43
CA ALA A 432 -10.57 18.63 -25.00
C ALA A 432 -9.93 17.23 -25.11
N LYS A 433 -9.22 16.99 -26.22
CA LYS A 433 -8.46 15.75 -26.46
C LYS A 433 -7.11 15.69 -25.71
N ASP A 434 -6.78 16.75 -24.97
CA ASP A 434 -5.55 16.86 -24.18
C ASP A 434 -5.67 16.08 -22.87
N GLY A 435 -4.65 15.29 -22.59
CA GLY A 435 -4.62 14.41 -21.43
C GLY A 435 -3.20 14.01 -21.05
N CYS A 436 -3.10 13.05 -20.15
CA CYS A 436 -1.85 12.35 -19.90
C CYS A 436 -2.10 10.88 -19.57
N LEU A 437 -1.04 10.09 -19.67
CA LEU A 437 -1.03 8.72 -19.22
C LEU A 437 -0.52 8.67 -17.77
N ALA A 438 -1.36 8.22 -16.84
CA ALA A 438 -0.90 7.89 -15.49
C ALA A 438 -0.61 6.40 -15.38
N ARG A 439 0.50 6.06 -14.73
CA ARG A 439 0.85 4.68 -14.42
C ARG A 439 1.33 4.53 -12.99
N THR A 440 1.08 3.35 -12.44
CA THR A 440 1.61 2.96 -11.12
C THR A 440 3.12 2.72 -11.17
N LEU A 441 3.81 3.09 -10.09
CA LEU A 441 5.19 2.71 -9.80
C LEU A 441 5.24 1.87 -8.51
N PRO A 442 4.94 0.56 -8.57
CA PRO A 442 4.85 -0.29 -7.37
C PRO A 442 6.15 -0.35 -6.55
N ARG A 443 7.31 -0.21 -7.21
CA ARG A 443 8.63 -0.23 -6.55
C ARG A 443 9.02 1.11 -5.93
N ASP A 444 8.54 2.21 -6.50
CA ASP A 444 8.90 3.58 -6.10
C ASP A 444 7.80 4.27 -5.28
N SER A 445 6.77 3.52 -4.85
CA SER A 445 5.72 4.05 -3.99
C SER A 445 5.03 5.28 -4.58
N GLY A 446 4.71 5.26 -5.88
CA GLY A 446 4.26 6.48 -6.56
C GLY A 446 3.50 6.25 -7.87
N LEU A 447 3.20 7.35 -8.54
CA LEU A 447 2.66 7.42 -9.89
C LEU A 447 3.63 8.17 -10.81
N ALA A 448 3.69 7.78 -12.06
CA ALA A 448 4.34 8.54 -13.13
C ALA A 448 3.28 9.03 -14.13
N PHE A 449 3.48 10.24 -14.64
CA PHE A 449 2.65 10.87 -15.64
C PHE A 449 3.47 11.10 -16.89
N HIS A 450 2.95 10.68 -18.03
CA HIS A 450 3.63 10.78 -19.32
C HIS A 450 2.73 11.45 -20.36
N ASP A 451 3.36 12.18 -21.28
CA ASP A 451 2.73 12.64 -22.49
C ASP A 451 2.39 11.40 -23.34
N PRO A 452 1.14 11.26 -23.77
CA PRO A 452 0.69 10.03 -24.41
C PRO A 452 1.26 9.83 -25.82
N LEU A 453 1.62 10.90 -26.53
CA LEU A 453 2.10 10.82 -27.91
C LEU A 453 3.62 10.77 -27.99
N THR A 454 4.29 11.51 -27.12
CA THR A 454 5.76 11.65 -27.12
C THR A 454 6.44 10.76 -26.07
N HIS A 455 5.67 10.11 -25.19
CA HIS A 455 6.12 9.36 -24.00
C HIS A 455 6.98 10.17 -23.02
N ARG A 456 7.08 11.49 -23.23
CA ARG A 456 7.86 12.38 -22.38
C ARG A 456 7.30 12.35 -20.96
N SER A 457 8.18 12.15 -19.99
CA SER A 457 7.80 12.24 -18.57
C SER A 457 7.32 13.66 -18.26
N LEU A 458 6.09 13.78 -17.77
CA LEU A 458 5.48 15.05 -17.34
C LEU A 458 5.62 15.28 -15.83
N GLY A 459 5.73 14.22 -15.03
CA GLY A 459 5.91 14.35 -13.59
C GLY A 459 5.80 13.02 -12.83
N ARG A 460 6.10 13.05 -11.53
CA ARG A 460 5.91 11.92 -10.62
C ARG A 460 5.25 12.38 -9.32
N LEU A 461 4.34 11.58 -8.81
CA LEU A 461 3.68 11.79 -7.52
C LEU A 461 4.04 10.66 -6.57
N THR A 462 4.70 10.97 -5.46
CA THR A 462 4.98 9.99 -4.40
C THR A 462 3.73 9.75 -3.56
N LEU A 463 3.32 8.50 -3.40
CA LEU A 463 2.24 8.08 -2.50
C LEU A 463 2.84 7.76 -1.13
N ARG A 464 2.43 8.48 -0.09
CA ARG A 464 2.98 8.29 1.27
C ARG A 464 2.11 7.31 2.06
N SER A 465 2.71 6.55 2.96
CA SER A 465 1.93 5.68 3.85
C SER A 465 1.17 6.49 4.91
N GLY A 466 0.03 6.00 5.39
CA GLY A 466 -0.74 6.64 6.46
C GLY A 466 -0.06 6.50 7.83
N ALA A 467 -0.53 7.24 8.84
CA ALA A 467 0.07 7.30 10.18
C ALA A 467 0.21 5.92 10.87
N MET A 468 -0.68 4.98 10.54
CA MET A 468 -0.70 3.62 11.09
C MET A 468 -0.14 2.57 10.12
N ASN A 469 0.21 2.96 8.89
CA ASN A 469 0.64 2.03 7.85
C ASN A 469 2.15 2.16 7.67
N LEU A 470 2.87 1.20 8.23
CA LEU A 470 4.32 1.20 8.37
C LEU A 470 5.04 0.58 7.16
N SER A 471 4.31 -0.06 6.24
CA SER A 471 4.86 -0.64 5.01
C SER A 471 4.95 0.37 3.88
N ALA A 472 5.96 0.22 3.00
CA ALA A 472 6.03 0.95 1.75
C ALA A 472 4.73 0.79 0.92
N THR A 473 4.24 1.89 0.39
CA THR A 473 3.07 1.94 -0.49
C THR A 473 3.40 1.23 -1.81
N ARG A 474 2.61 0.24 -2.20
CA ARG A 474 2.70 -0.43 -3.50
C ARG A 474 1.38 -0.27 -4.23
N PRO A 475 1.23 0.77 -5.08
CA PRO A 475 0.02 0.96 -5.86
C PRO A 475 -0.27 -0.29 -6.72
N THR A 476 -1.52 -0.70 -6.71
CA THR A 476 -2.02 -1.94 -7.32
C THR A 476 -3.14 -1.68 -8.31
N GLY A 477 -3.97 -0.67 -8.04
CA GLY A 477 -5.15 -0.33 -8.84
C GLY A 477 -5.25 1.15 -9.15
N LEU A 478 -5.78 1.51 -10.31
CA LEU A 478 -6.11 2.88 -10.73
C LEU A 478 -7.54 2.95 -11.28
N ALA A 479 -8.27 4.01 -10.92
CA ALA A 479 -9.47 4.42 -11.63
C ALA A 479 -9.53 5.93 -11.74
N PHE A 480 -9.98 6.42 -12.89
CA PHE A 480 -10.15 7.83 -13.17
C PHE A 480 -11.62 8.14 -13.41
N ASN A 481 -12.11 9.23 -12.83
CA ASN A 481 -13.43 9.77 -13.10
C ASN A 481 -13.30 11.15 -13.76
N PRO A 482 -13.67 11.30 -15.04
CA PRO A 482 -13.55 12.56 -15.76
C PRO A 482 -14.50 13.64 -15.24
N ASP A 483 -15.73 13.27 -14.88
CA ASP A 483 -16.77 14.21 -14.43
C ASP A 483 -16.35 15.00 -13.18
N ARG A 484 -15.62 14.35 -12.28
CA ARG A 484 -15.12 14.94 -11.02
C ARG A 484 -13.65 15.35 -11.10
N GLY A 485 -12.93 15.00 -12.16
CA GLY A 485 -11.48 15.21 -12.25
C GLY A 485 -10.71 14.50 -11.13
N LEU A 486 -11.15 13.28 -10.75
CA LEU A 486 -10.59 12.52 -9.63
C LEU A 486 -9.89 11.24 -10.11
N LEU A 487 -8.70 11.01 -9.58
CA LEU A 487 -7.95 9.77 -9.74
C LEU A 487 -7.89 9.05 -8.39
N ALA A 488 -8.35 7.80 -8.35
CA ALA A 488 -8.27 6.94 -7.18
C ALA A 488 -7.19 5.88 -7.37
N VAL A 489 -6.46 5.58 -6.30
CA VAL A 489 -5.34 4.62 -6.30
C VAL A 489 -5.50 3.64 -5.14
N ALA A 490 -5.57 2.35 -5.44
CA ALA A 490 -5.53 1.29 -4.45
C ALA A 490 -4.08 0.89 -4.16
N ASN A 491 -3.86 0.42 -2.95
CA ASN A 491 -2.55 0.02 -2.49
C ASN A 491 -2.56 -1.38 -1.88
N ARG A 492 -1.50 -2.14 -2.12
CA ARG A 492 -1.31 -3.47 -1.51
C ARG A 492 -1.31 -3.42 0.02
N SER A 493 -0.95 -2.30 0.64
CA SER A 493 -1.02 -2.11 2.10
C SER A 493 -2.45 -1.89 2.63
N GLY A 494 -3.46 -1.80 1.76
CA GLY A 494 -4.84 -1.51 2.14
C GLY A 494 -5.17 -0.02 2.24
N SER A 495 -4.33 0.88 1.71
CA SER A 495 -4.68 2.29 1.62
C SER A 495 -5.29 2.65 0.27
N VAL A 496 -6.22 3.59 0.28
CA VAL A 496 -6.82 4.20 -0.91
C VAL A 496 -6.47 5.68 -0.90
N HIS A 497 -5.93 6.15 -2.02
CA HIS A 497 -5.57 7.55 -2.22
C HIS A 497 -6.53 8.16 -3.23
N LEU A 498 -7.06 9.35 -2.93
CA LEU A 498 -7.85 10.14 -3.85
C LEU A 498 -7.05 11.39 -4.23
N ILE A 499 -6.88 11.61 -5.52
CA ILE A 499 -6.07 12.69 -6.09
C ILE A 499 -6.98 13.55 -6.95
N ALA A 500 -7.11 14.82 -6.60
CA ALA A 500 -7.87 15.79 -7.37
C ALA A 500 -7.00 16.51 -8.38
N MET A 501 -7.56 16.76 -9.56
CA MET A 501 -6.93 17.49 -10.64
C MET A 501 -7.55 18.87 -10.75
N LYS A 502 -6.75 19.90 -10.51
CA LYS A 502 -7.21 21.29 -10.59
C LYS A 502 -6.35 22.03 -11.61
N PRO A 503 -6.90 23.01 -12.36
CA PRO A 503 -6.08 23.91 -13.16
C PRO A 503 -4.98 24.51 -12.28
N ALA A 504 -3.75 24.54 -12.78
CA ALA A 504 -2.66 25.22 -12.08
C ALA A 504 -3.05 26.70 -12.00
N THR A 505 -3.18 27.22 -10.78
CA THR A 505 -3.36 28.65 -10.56
C THR A 505 -2.22 29.37 -11.27
N ALA A 506 -2.53 30.26 -12.21
CA ALA A 506 -1.53 31.09 -12.86
C ALA A 506 -0.69 31.72 -11.75
N ARG A 507 0.62 31.44 -11.72
CA ARG A 507 1.52 32.24 -10.91
C ARG A 507 1.42 33.64 -11.51
N HIS A 508 0.77 34.56 -10.79
CA HIS A 508 1.05 35.97 -10.98
C HIS A 508 2.55 36.11 -10.74
N HIS A 509 3.29 36.25 -11.83
CA HIS A 509 4.60 36.87 -11.79
C HIS A 509 4.31 38.34 -11.45
N GLU A 510 4.40 38.67 -10.16
CA GLU A 510 4.76 40.04 -9.73
C GLU A 510 6.28 40.15 -9.67
#